data_AF-A0A3C2AQW4-F1
#
_entry.id   AF-A0A3C2AQW4-F1
#
_cell.length_a   1.000
_cell.length_b   1.000
_cell.length_c   1.000
_cell.angle_alpha   90.00
_cell.angle_beta   90.00
_cell.angle_gamma   90.00
#
_symmetry.space_group_name_H-M   'P 1'
#
loop_
_entity.id
_entity.type
_entity.pdbx_description
1 polymer ?
#
loop_
_entity_poly.entity_id
_entity_poly.type
_entity_poly.pdbx_seq_one_letter_code
_entity_poly.pdbx_strand_id
1 'polypeptide(L)'
;MSDLGDIKQPSLSIVISVRNDNYGGDFNKRLQNFVSWNTELVERYKLYTEIILVNWNPVLENNTLLNEINWPLNRSYVGFVFLDVPNAVHRSFVDEEVRKTVPLFEFVAKNAGVKRAKGQFVLCTNADIMLSEDVVREISERKLERDILYRAIRVDFKPFRSDKISEAEIEKNSTAAFLRTGSIKMLGFFGFRVGLSVAKFFDKLRRWVFSLWIFLFARKNFQEERRFIFDYPFNASGDFALMSREKWISGCWYHEDTRISTHTDSIHLLSCLSQGVKLQELSGVVFHQEHVRRFDFSEANSDMDVMFDRLLREIQNLQNNKFIPPHNSWGLEGVHLQMTQF
;
A
#
# COMPACT_ATOMS: atom_id res chain seq x y z
N MET A 1 15.53 32.86 18.67
CA MET A 1 15.84 32.21 19.95
C MET A 1 14.82 31.11 20.13
N SER A 2 15.03 29.98 19.44
CA SER A 2 15.84 28.84 19.89
C SER A 2 15.03 27.93 20.79
N ASP A 3 14.20 27.10 20.14
CA ASP A 3 13.80 25.77 20.60
C ASP A 3 13.27 24.98 19.38
N LEU A 4 14.11 24.86 18.35
CA LEU A 4 14.03 23.68 17.48
C LEU A 4 14.72 22.57 18.27
N GLY A 5 14.01 22.06 19.29
CA GLY A 5 14.42 20.84 19.99
C GLY A 5 14.69 19.77 18.94
N ASP A 6 15.80 19.06 19.10
CA ASP A 6 16.24 17.95 18.24
C ASP A 6 15.01 17.24 17.67
N ILE A 7 14.81 17.35 16.35
CA ILE A 7 13.70 16.66 15.68
C ILE A 7 13.95 15.18 15.92
N LYS A 8 13.24 14.62 16.89
CA LYS A 8 13.28 13.21 17.21
C LYS A 8 13.04 12.46 15.90
N GLN A 9 14.02 11.66 15.48
CA GLN A 9 13.92 10.87 14.25
C GLN A 9 12.56 10.15 14.24
N PRO A 10 11.73 10.28 13.19
CA PRO A 10 10.44 9.62 13.15
C PRO A 10 10.60 8.11 13.35
N SER A 11 9.69 7.49 14.10
CA SER A 11 9.63 6.04 14.18
C SER A 11 9.08 5.45 12.89
N LEU A 12 8.13 6.16 12.27
CA LEU A 12 7.40 5.74 11.08
C LEU A 12 7.42 6.84 10.00
N SER A 13 7.66 6.46 8.75
CA SER A 13 7.30 7.28 7.58
C SER A 13 6.14 6.61 6.86
N ILE A 14 5.04 7.33 6.66
CA ILE A 14 3.93 6.87 5.81
C ILE A 14 4.09 7.53 4.45
N VAL A 15 4.22 6.74 3.39
CA VAL A 15 4.44 7.21 2.03
C VAL A 15 3.20 6.94 1.19
N ILE A 16 2.64 8.01 0.61
CA ILE A 16 1.52 7.96 -0.33
C ILE A 16 1.85 8.75 -1.60
N SER A 17 1.35 8.26 -2.73
CA SER A 17 1.39 9.01 -4.00
C SER A 17 0.11 9.82 -4.16
N VAL A 18 0.22 11.08 -4.56
CA VAL A 18 -0.92 11.97 -4.73
C VAL A 18 -0.83 12.75 -6.05
N ARG A 19 -1.99 13.20 -6.53
CA ARG A 19 -2.13 14.11 -7.67
C ARG A 19 -3.47 14.83 -7.57
N ASN A 20 -3.48 16.16 -7.70
CA ASN A 20 -4.73 16.93 -7.66
C ASN A 20 -5.44 16.93 -9.01
N ASP A 21 -6.06 15.82 -9.40
CA ASP A 21 -6.87 15.74 -10.62
C ASP A 21 -8.16 14.94 -10.40
N ASN A 22 -8.57 14.78 -9.13
CA ASN A 22 -9.65 13.89 -8.74
C ASN A 22 -9.47 12.46 -9.27
N TYR A 23 -8.23 11.96 -9.28
CA TYR A 23 -7.90 10.59 -9.68
C TYR A 23 -8.83 9.53 -9.05
N GLY A 24 -9.65 8.87 -9.88
CA GLY A 24 -10.65 7.91 -9.41
C GLY A 24 -11.92 8.53 -8.80
N GLY A 25 -12.29 9.74 -9.21
CA GLY A 25 -13.58 10.38 -8.92
C GLY A 25 -13.54 11.39 -7.77
N ASP A 26 -13.38 10.92 -6.54
CA ASP A 26 -13.46 11.73 -5.32
C ASP A 26 -12.13 11.80 -4.53
N PHE A 27 -11.00 11.81 -5.25
CA PHE A 27 -9.65 11.73 -4.65
C PHE A 27 -9.41 12.70 -3.51
N ASN A 28 -9.75 13.99 -3.66
CA ASN A 28 -9.47 14.99 -2.62
C ASN A 28 -10.26 14.70 -1.34
N LYS A 29 -11.49 14.17 -1.46
CA LYS A 29 -12.28 13.74 -0.31
C LYS A 29 -11.65 12.53 0.37
N ARG A 30 -11.19 11.53 -0.40
CA ARG A 30 -10.50 10.35 0.14
C ARG A 30 -9.19 10.74 0.83
N LEU A 31 -8.42 11.64 0.22
CA LEU A 31 -7.19 12.18 0.81
C LEU A 31 -7.47 12.98 2.09
N GLN A 32 -8.54 13.79 2.13
CA GLN A 32 -8.97 14.47 3.36
C GLN A 32 -9.29 13.47 4.46
N ASN A 33 -10.03 12.39 4.15
CA ASN A 33 -10.35 11.33 5.11
C ASN A 33 -9.07 10.65 5.61
N PHE A 34 -8.15 10.28 4.71
CA PHE A 34 -6.84 9.72 5.05
C PHE A 34 -6.07 10.63 6.01
N VAL A 35 -5.93 11.92 5.67
CA VAL A 35 -5.14 12.86 6.46
C VAL A 35 -5.77 13.06 7.83
N SER A 36 -7.09 13.32 7.91
CA SER A 36 -7.77 13.53 9.18
C SER A 36 -7.69 12.29 10.08
N TRP A 37 -8.03 11.12 9.53
CA TRP A 37 -8.13 9.87 10.28
C TRP A 37 -6.78 9.39 10.79
N ASN A 38 -5.80 9.27 9.89
CA ASN A 38 -4.50 8.71 10.26
C ASN A 38 -3.76 9.67 11.20
N THR A 39 -3.90 10.99 11.02
CA THR A 39 -3.36 11.99 11.96
C THR A 39 -3.96 11.83 13.36
N GLU A 40 -5.29 11.72 13.46
CA GLU A 40 -5.95 11.53 14.76
C GLU A 40 -5.38 10.32 15.50
N LEU A 41 -5.26 9.18 14.81
CA LEU A 41 -4.75 7.96 15.43
C LEU A 41 -3.27 8.06 15.82
N VAL A 42 -2.38 8.58 14.96
CA VAL A 42 -0.95 8.68 15.32
C VAL A 42 -0.73 9.66 16.47
N GLU A 43 -1.49 10.75 16.55
CA GLU A 43 -1.47 11.69 17.68
C GLU A 43 -1.97 11.02 18.97
N ARG A 44 -3.11 10.31 18.90
CA ARG A 44 -3.69 9.58 20.04
C ARG A 44 -2.71 8.55 20.61
N TYR A 45 -2.04 7.80 19.75
CA TYR A 45 -1.09 6.75 20.11
C TYR A 45 0.35 7.25 20.27
N LYS A 46 0.57 8.57 20.16
CA LYS A 46 1.89 9.22 20.33
C LYS A 46 2.99 8.61 19.45
N LEU A 47 2.61 8.19 18.25
CA LEU A 47 3.51 7.57 17.28
C LEU A 47 4.20 8.65 16.44
N TYR A 48 5.47 8.93 16.74
CA TYR A 48 6.28 9.88 15.97
C TYR A 48 6.36 9.47 14.50
N THR A 49 5.67 10.22 13.65
CA THR A 49 5.39 9.89 12.26
C THR A 49 5.70 11.08 11.36
N GLU A 50 6.23 10.82 10.17
CA GLU A 50 6.12 11.75 9.05
C GLU A 50 5.22 11.14 7.96
N ILE A 51 4.34 11.96 7.37
CA ILE A 51 3.52 11.57 6.23
C ILE A 51 4.10 12.25 5.00
N ILE A 52 4.63 11.45 4.08
CA ILE A 52 5.26 11.89 2.84
C ILE A 52 4.25 11.75 1.70
N LEU A 53 3.79 12.89 1.20
CA LEU A 53 2.90 13.00 0.05
C LEU A 53 3.73 13.28 -1.20
N VAL A 54 3.86 12.29 -2.07
CA VAL A 54 4.58 12.42 -3.34
C VAL A 54 3.61 12.92 -4.41
N ASN A 55 3.62 14.24 -4.62
CA ASN A 55 2.78 14.92 -5.58
C ASN A 55 3.36 14.77 -6.98
N TRP A 56 2.82 13.81 -7.70
CA TRP A 56 3.38 13.38 -8.98
C TRP A 56 2.72 14.09 -10.15
N ASN A 57 3.54 14.76 -10.96
CA ASN A 57 3.10 15.42 -12.18
C ASN A 57 1.89 16.36 -11.94
N PRO A 58 2.04 17.38 -11.07
CA PRO A 58 0.93 18.25 -10.70
C PRO A 58 0.30 18.93 -11.91
N VAL A 59 -1.04 19.08 -11.86
CA VAL A 59 -1.82 19.85 -12.83
C VAL A 59 -1.75 21.32 -12.41
N LEU A 60 -1.06 22.14 -13.20
CA LEU A 60 -0.72 23.52 -12.81
C LEU A 60 -1.93 24.45 -12.80
N GLU A 61 -2.99 24.10 -13.53
CA GLU A 61 -4.25 24.83 -13.58
C GLU A 61 -5.11 24.65 -12.32
N ASN A 62 -4.85 23.59 -11.53
CA ASN A 62 -5.58 23.32 -10.31
C ASN A 62 -4.92 24.01 -9.12
N ASN A 63 -5.71 24.30 -8.08
CA ASN A 63 -5.15 24.70 -6.78
C ASN A 63 -4.17 23.64 -6.26
N THR A 64 -3.19 24.03 -5.46
CA THR A 64 -2.28 23.05 -4.85
C THR A 64 -3.03 22.17 -3.84
N LEU A 65 -2.68 20.88 -3.69
CA LEU A 65 -3.26 20.02 -2.63
C LEU A 65 -3.07 20.62 -1.24
N LEU A 66 -1.98 21.38 -1.02
CA LEU A 66 -1.74 22.08 0.23
C LEU A 66 -2.88 23.05 0.60
N ASN A 67 -3.52 23.66 -0.40
CA ASN A 67 -4.63 24.60 -0.21
C ASN A 67 -6.01 23.92 -0.21
N GLU A 68 -6.13 22.75 -0.83
CA GLU A 68 -7.39 21.99 -0.96
C GLU A 68 -7.67 21.10 0.25
N ILE A 69 -6.63 20.67 0.98
CA ILE A 69 -6.76 19.79 2.14
C ILE A 69 -6.76 20.63 3.43
N ASN A 70 -7.73 20.37 4.28
CA ASN A 70 -7.75 20.89 5.64
C ASN A 70 -6.82 20.06 6.51
N TRP A 71 -5.62 20.57 6.73
CA TRP A 71 -4.60 19.88 7.52
C TRP A 71 -4.86 20.02 9.04
N PRO A 72 -4.89 18.93 9.82
CA PRO A 72 -5.15 18.98 11.26
C PRO A 72 -4.21 19.93 12.01
N LEU A 73 -4.69 20.73 12.96
CA LEU A 73 -3.82 21.73 13.64
C LEU A 73 -2.98 21.13 14.78
N ASN A 74 -3.48 20.07 15.44
CA ASN A 74 -2.77 19.42 16.53
C ASN A 74 -1.81 18.36 15.96
N ARG A 75 -0.50 18.65 16.02
CA ARG A 75 0.57 17.89 15.35
C ARG A 75 1.81 17.70 16.24
N SER A 76 1.65 17.09 17.40
CA SER A 76 2.79 16.85 18.30
C SER A 76 3.62 15.63 17.90
N TYR A 77 3.02 14.70 17.16
CA TYR A 77 3.59 13.41 16.76
C TYR A 77 3.55 13.17 15.25
N VAL A 78 2.93 14.05 14.46
CA VAL A 78 2.92 13.95 13.00
C VAL A 78 3.47 15.20 12.31
N GLY A 79 4.37 15.01 11.35
CA GLY A 79 4.79 16.05 10.40
C GLY A 79 4.40 15.68 8.97
N PHE A 80 4.19 16.66 8.11
CA PHE A 80 3.91 16.44 6.70
C PHE A 80 5.11 16.83 5.84
N VAL A 81 5.39 16.02 4.81
CA VAL A 81 6.40 16.29 3.80
C VAL A 81 5.75 16.18 2.44
N PHE A 82 5.73 17.27 1.70
CA PHE A 82 5.25 17.31 0.33
C PHE A 82 6.44 17.23 -0.61
N LEU A 83 6.44 16.23 -1.51
CA LEU A 83 7.50 15.99 -2.49
C LEU A 83 6.95 16.20 -3.90
N ASP A 84 7.31 17.30 -4.54
CA ASP A 84 6.84 17.62 -5.88
C ASP A 84 7.71 16.97 -6.94
N VAL A 85 7.09 16.11 -7.77
CA VAL A 85 7.73 15.52 -8.96
C VAL A 85 7.22 16.24 -10.21
N PRO A 86 8.05 17.05 -10.88
CA PRO A 86 7.60 17.89 -11.98
C PRO A 86 7.26 17.09 -13.24
N ASN A 87 6.48 17.71 -14.14
CA ASN A 87 6.11 17.11 -15.42
C ASN A 87 7.32 16.64 -16.26
N ALA A 88 8.45 17.37 -16.18
CA ALA A 88 9.69 16.98 -16.87
C ALA A 88 10.20 15.60 -16.44
N VAL A 89 10.15 15.29 -15.14
CA VAL A 89 10.49 13.95 -14.62
C VAL A 89 9.45 12.93 -15.05
N HIS A 90 8.16 13.26 -15.00
CA HIS A 90 7.14 12.34 -15.50
C HIS A 90 7.35 11.96 -16.96
N ARG A 91 7.67 12.92 -17.83
CA ARG A 91 7.97 12.69 -19.25
C ARG A 91 9.15 11.76 -19.46
N SER A 92 10.17 11.77 -18.60
CA SER A 92 11.31 10.85 -18.72
C SER A 92 10.97 9.39 -18.37
N PHE A 93 9.80 9.14 -17.76
CA PHE A 93 9.27 7.81 -17.49
C PHE A 93 8.22 7.37 -18.53
N VAL A 94 7.88 8.20 -19.52
CA VAL A 94 6.95 7.80 -20.58
C VAL A 94 7.71 6.93 -21.58
N ASP A 95 7.39 5.64 -21.59
CA ASP A 95 7.93 4.64 -22.51
C ASP A 95 6.86 3.57 -22.69
N GLU A 96 6.19 3.57 -23.86
CA GLU A 96 5.07 2.66 -24.13
C GLU A 96 5.49 1.22 -24.37
N GLU A 97 6.77 0.96 -24.66
CA GLU A 97 7.31 -0.40 -24.76
C GLU A 97 7.42 -1.04 -23.37
N VAL A 98 7.65 -0.23 -22.33
CA VAL A 98 7.79 -0.68 -20.94
C VAL A 98 6.48 -0.56 -20.17
N ARG A 99 5.77 0.58 -20.28
CA ARG A 99 4.64 0.94 -19.40
C ARG A 99 3.54 1.75 -20.07
N LYS A 100 2.31 1.63 -19.56
CA LYS A 100 1.18 2.43 -20.03
C LYS A 100 1.40 3.88 -19.62
N THR A 101 1.27 4.80 -20.57
CA THR A 101 1.23 6.22 -20.23
C THR A 101 0.00 6.51 -19.36
N VAL A 102 0.25 6.89 -18.11
CA VAL A 102 -0.77 7.26 -17.13
C VAL A 102 -0.34 8.55 -16.42
N PRO A 103 -1.28 9.38 -15.95
CA PRO A 103 -0.94 10.66 -15.31
C PRO A 103 -0.10 10.50 -14.03
N LEU A 104 -0.24 9.36 -13.35
CA LEU A 104 0.40 9.03 -12.08
C LEU A 104 1.09 7.66 -12.16
N PHE A 105 2.41 7.64 -12.03
CA PHE A 105 3.18 6.40 -11.86
C PHE A 105 3.30 6.09 -10.36
N GLU A 106 2.24 5.51 -9.79
CA GLU A 106 2.03 5.30 -8.35
C GLU A 106 3.26 4.71 -7.62
N PHE A 107 3.80 3.59 -8.12
CA PHE A 107 4.90 2.88 -7.46
C PHE A 107 6.25 3.58 -7.61
N VAL A 108 6.47 4.30 -8.72
CA VAL A 108 7.65 5.16 -8.90
C VAL A 108 7.58 6.34 -7.92
N ALA A 109 6.39 6.94 -7.77
CA ALA A 109 6.16 7.98 -6.78
C ALA A 109 6.40 7.46 -5.35
N LYS A 110 5.87 6.28 -5.00
CA LYS A 110 6.14 5.62 -3.70
C LYS A 110 7.64 5.42 -3.48
N ASN A 111 8.36 4.86 -4.45
CA ASN A 111 9.82 4.71 -4.36
C ASN A 111 10.54 6.04 -4.11
N ALA A 112 10.14 7.13 -4.78
CA ALA A 112 10.72 8.45 -4.56
C ALA A 112 10.51 8.97 -3.13
N GLY A 113 9.35 8.68 -2.54
CA GLY A 113 9.05 8.96 -1.14
C GLY A 113 9.85 8.07 -0.18
N VAL A 114 9.92 6.76 -0.42
CA VAL A 114 10.71 5.81 0.38
C VAL A 114 12.18 6.21 0.42
N LYS A 115 12.76 6.61 -0.71
CA LYS A 115 14.15 7.06 -0.80
C LYS A 115 14.44 8.28 0.09
N ARG A 116 13.43 9.13 0.32
CA ARG A 116 13.51 10.38 1.11
C ARG A 116 12.98 10.25 2.53
N ALA A 117 12.41 9.10 2.89
CA ALA A 117 11.94 8.82 4.24
C ALA A 117 13.08 8.87 5.27
N LYS A 118 12.78 9.40 6.45
CA LYS A 118 13.67 9.51 7.63
C LYS A 118 13.27 8.53 8.75
N GLY A 119 12.08 7.95 8.67
CA GLY A 119 11.54 6.99 9.63
C GLY A 119 12.39 5.73 9.73
N GLN A 120 12.42 5.12 10.92
CA GLN A 120 13.07 3.82 11.12
C GLN A 120 12.35 2.72 10.32
N PHE A 121 11.02 2.81 10.27
CA PHE A 121 10.15 1.98 9.43
C PHE A 121 9.42 2.85 8.42
N VAL A 122 9.12 2.26 7.27
CA VAL A 122 8.38 2.94 6.19
C VAL A 122 7.17 2.09 5.82
N LEU A 123 5.99 2.71 5.91
CA LEU A 123 4.72 2.19 5.43
C LEU A 123 4.41 2.81 4.05
N CYS A 124 4.40 1.99 3.01
CA CYS A 124 3.79 2.36 1.74
C CYS A 124 2.30 1.96 1.75
N THR A 125 1.43 2.92 1.44
CA THR A 125 -0.02 2.74 1.42
C THR A 125 -0.66 3.65 0.36
N ASN A 126 -1.99 3.64 0.25
CA ASN A 126 -2.77 4.47 -0.67
C ASN A 126 -3.46 5.63 0.07
N ALA A 127 -3.79 6.68 -0.68
CA ALA A 127 -4.39 7.91 -0.14
C ALA A 127 -5.88 7.75 0.26
N ASP A 128 -6.45 6.56 0.10
CA ASP A 128 -7.81 6.19 0.50
C ASP A 128 -7.83 5.08 1.57
N ILE A 129 -6.68 4.84 2.21
CA ILE A 129 -6.52 3.85 3.27
C ILE A 129 -6.54 4.50 4.66
N MET A 130 -7.45 4.03 5.49
CA MET A 130 -7.61 4.42 6.88
C MET A 130 -7.10 3.29 7.76
N LEU A 131 -6.08 3.54 8.58
CA LEU A 131 -5.50 2.52 9.46
C LEU A 131 -6.48 2.19 10.60
N SER A 132 -6.66 0.93 10.98
CA SER A 132 -7.44 0.63 12.19
C SER A 132 -6.67 1.06 13.45
N GLU A 133 -7.41 1.33 14.52
CA GLU A 133 -6.84 1.61 15.84
C GLU A 133 -5.90 0.49 16.30
N ASP A 134 -6.28 -0.77 16.05
CA ASP A 134 -5.44 -1.94 16.32
C ASP A 134 -4.10 -1.92 15.54
N VAL A 135 -4.06 -1.44 14.29
CA VAL A 135 -2.81 -1.31 13.52
C VAL A 135 -1.90 -0.24 14.13
N VAL A 136 -2.42 0.95 14.41
CA VAL A 136 -1.62 2.05 14.94
C VAL A 136 -1.11 1.72 16.34
N ARG A 137 -1.96 1.11 17.17
CA ARG A 137 -1.60 0.60 18.50
C ARG A 137 -0.52 -0.48 18.41
N GLU A 138 -0.66 -1.46 17.52
CA GLU A 138 0.37 -2.49 17.36
C GLU A 138 1.69 -1.86 16.91
N ILE A 139 1.70 -0.89 16.00
CA ILE A 139 2.94 -0.21 15.58
C ILE A 139 3.56 0.62 16.71
N SER A 140 2.75 1.29 17.53
CA SER A 140 3.27 2.15 18.61
C SER A 140 3.76 1.37 19.82
N GLU A 141 3.14 0.23 20.14
CA GLU A 141 3.50 -0.61 21.29
C GLU A 141 4.59 -1.64 20.94
N ARG A 142 4.65 -2.09 19.68
CA ARG A 142 5.52 -3.19 19.27
C ARG A 142 6.94 -2.73 18.94
N LYS A 143 7.90 -3.56 19.34
CA LYS A 143 9.24 -3.55 18.73
C LYS A 143 9.14 -4.23 17.37
N LEU A 144 8.85 -3.45 16.33
CA LEU A 144 8.91 -3.94 14.95
C LEU A 144 10.32 -4.49 14.66
N GLU A 145 10.38 -5.58 13.90
CA GLU A 145 11.60 -6.29 13.55
C GLU A 145 12.06 -5.87 12.15
N ARG A 146 13.39 -5.83 11.95
CA ARG A 146 13.96 -5.27 10.71
C ARG A 146 13.74 -6.14 9.48
N ASP A 147 13.78 -7.46 9.65
CA ASP A 147 13.68 -8.46 8.58
C ASP A 147 12.25 -8.94 8.33
N ILE A 148 11.24 -8.12 8.68
CA ILE A 148 9.82 -8.45 8.49
C ILE A 148 9.15 -7.44 7.56
N LEU A 149 8.46 -7.96 6.55
CA LEU A 149 7.42 -7.27 5.80
C LEU A 149 6.09 -7.48 6.51
N TYR A 150 5.61 -6.43 7.17
CA TYR A 150 4.31 -6.37 7.79
C TYR A 150 3.21 -6.05 6.78
N ARG A 151 2.12 -6.80 6.87
CA ARG A 151 0.92 -6.72 6.02
C ARG A 151 -0.30 -6.52 6.91
N ALA A 152 -1.35 -5.93 6.36
CA ALA A 152 -2.66 -5.88 6.99
C ALA A 152 -3.73 -6.37 6.01
N ILE A 153 -4.80 -6.96 6.53
CA ILE A 153 -5.97 -7.29 5.73
C ILE A 153 -6.70 -6.00 5.39
N ARG A 154 -7.02 -5.83 4.11
CA ARG A 154 -7.93 -4.78 3.68
C ARG A 154 -9.38 -5.18 3.91
N VAL A 155 -10.14 -4.25 4.44
CA VAL A 155 -11.59 -4.32 4.56
C VAL A 155 -12.20 -3.14 3.81
N ASP A 156 -13.01 -3.42 2.79
CA ASP A 156 -13.79 -2.40 2.11
C ASP A 156 -14.99 -1.98 2.98
N PHE A 157 -15.35 -0.71 2.92
CA PHE A 157 -16.56 -0.17 3.52
C PHE A 157 -17.24 0.84 2.60
N LYS A 158 -18.56 0.96 2.73
CA LYS A 158 -19.32 1.96 1.97
C LYS A 158 -19.10 3.36 2.54
N PRO A 159 -18.86 4.38 1.70
CA PRO A 159 -18.79 5.75 2.16
C PRO A 159 -20.12 6.18 2.79
N PHE A 160 -20.05 6.91 3.90
CA PHE A 160 -21.21 7.47 4.59
C PHE A 160 -21.14 9.00 4.62
N ARG A 161 -22.29 9.64 4.88
CA ARG A 161 -22.47 11.10 4.78
C ARG A 161 -22.03 11.89 6.01
N SER A 162 -21.50 11.23 7.05
CA SER A 162 -21.13 11.89 8.31
C SER A 162 -19.77 12.57 8.20
N ASP A 163 -19.67 13.78 8.76
CA ASP A 163 -18.41 14.52 8.90
C ASP A 163 -17.53 13.98 10.03
N LYS A 164 -18.12 13.24 10.98
CA LYS A 164 -17.41 12.51 12.03
C LYS A 164 -17.46 11.04 11.71
N ILE A 165 -16.28 10.46 11.52
CA ILE A 165 -16.10 9.05 11.21
C ILE A 165 -15.54 8.39 12.47
N SER A 166 -16.21 7.36 12.96
CA SER A 166 -15.69 6.47 14.00
C SER A 166 -15.40 5.08 13.45
N GLU A 167 -14.48 4.35 14.10
CA GLU A 167 -14.12 3.00 13.65
C GLU A 167 -15.31 2.05 13.69
N ALA A 168 -16.13 2.15 14.74
CA ALA A 168 -17.36 1.38 14.87
C ALA A 168 -18.35 1.60 13.70
N GLU A 169 -18.41 2.81 13.15
CA GLU A 169 -19.24 3.10 11.97
C GLU A 169 -18.65 2.52 10.69
N ILE A 170 -17.32 2.58 10.51
CA ILE A 170 -16.63 1.93 9.39
C ILE A 170 -16.85 0.41 9.45
N GLU A 171 -16.60 -0.19 10.61
CA GLU A 171 -16.78 -1.61 10.89
C GLU A 171 -18.21 -2.08 10.56
N LYS A 172 -19.23 -1.29 10.95
CA LYS A 172 -20.64 -1.57 10.66
C LYS A 172 -20.96 -1.49 9.16
N ASN A 173 -20.29 -0.61 8.43
CA ASN A 173 -20.47 -0.42 6.98
C ASN A 173 -19.50 -1.25 6.14
N SER A 174 -18.76 -2.18 6.76
CA SER A 174 -17.85 -3.08 6.05
C SER A 174 -18.59 -4.00 5.08
N THR A 175 -18.02 -4.20 3.90
CA THR A 175 -18.65 -4.93 2.79
C THR A 175 -17.89 -6.19 2.41
N ALA A 176 -16.55 -6.13 2.38
CA ALA A 176 -15.71 -7.26 2.00
C ALA A 176 -14.33 -7.21 2.67
N ALA A 177 -13.84 -8.37 3.11
CA ALA A 177 -12.46 -8.56 3.53
C ALA A 177 -11.63 -9.18 2.40
N PHE A 178 -10.46 -8.64 2.13
CA PHE A 178 -9.53 -9.09 1.10
C PHE A 178 -8.48 -10.01 1.73
N LEU A 179 -8.66 -11.31 1.51
CA LEU A 179 -7.83 -12.38 2.06
C LEU A 179 -6.99 -13.03 0.95
N ARG A 180 -6.14 -14.00 1.31
CA ARG A 180 -5.18 -14.63 0.39
C ARG A 180 -5.87 -15.27 -0.82
N THR A 181 -7.00 -15.92 -0.60
CA THR A 181 -7.75 -16.61 -1.66
C THR A 181 -8.74 -15.73 -2.42
N GLY A 182 -8.75 -14.42 -2.14
CA GLY A 182 -9.67 -13.46 -2.75
C GLY A 182 -10.50 -12.72 -1.70
N SER A 183 -11.54 -12.01 -2.16
CA SER A 183 -12.44 -11.25 -1.29
C SER A 183 -13.57 -12.13 -0.74
N ILE A 184 -13.93 -11.92 0.54
CA ILE A 184 -15.08 -12.54 1.20
C ILE A 184 -15.99 -11.43 1.71
N LYS A 185 -17.29 -11.53 1.40
CA LYS A 185 -18.29 -10.56 1.87
C LYS A 185 -18.40 -10.57 3.40
N MET A 186 -18.47 -9.39 4.00
CA MET A 186 -18.63 -9.24 5.44
C MET A 186 -20.07 -9.55 5.87
N LEU A 187 -20.20 -10.40 6.89
CA LEU A 187 -21.49 -10.77 7.49
C LEU A 187 -21.80 -9.83 8.65
N GLY A 188 -22.40 -8.67 8.36
CA GLY A 188 -22.66 -7.61 9.35
C GLY A 188 -23.57 -8.00 10.52
N PHE A 189 -24.32 -9.10 10.44
CA PHE A 189 -25.28 -9.53 11.48
C PHE A 189 -24.61 -9.93 12.81
N PHE A 190 -23.40 -10.49 12.79
CA PHE A 190 -22.71 -10.98 13.99
C PHE A 190 -21.71 -9.97 14.59
N GLY A 191 -21.66 -8.75 14.05
CA GLY A 191 -20.63 -7.76 14.38
C GLY A 191 -19.31 -8.00 13.62
N PHE A 192 -18.51 -6.94 13.51
CA PHE A 192 -17.34 -6.90 12.63
C PHE A 192 -16.29 -7.97 12.96
N ARG A 193 -15.88 -8.08 14.22
CA ARG A 193 -14.85 -9.05 14.65
C ARG A 193 -15.24 -10.50 14.40
N VAL A 194 -16.51 -10.85 14.62
CA VAL A 194 -17.02 -12.20 14.33
C VAL A 194 -17.08 -12.43 12.83
N GLY A 195 -17.61 -11.46 12.06
CA GLY A 195 -17.65 -11.52 10.60
C GLY A 195 -16.27 -11.71 9.98
N LEU A 196 -15.26 -10.97 10.45
CA LEU A 196 -13.88 -11.09 10.01
C LEU A 196 -13.28 -12.46 10.38
N SER A 197 -13.55 -12.96 11.58
CA SER A 197 -13.09 -14.28 12.02
C SER A 197 -13.67 -15.41 11.17
N VAL A 198 -14.96 -15.32 10.84
CA VAL A 198 -15.64 -16.25 9.93
C VAL A 198 -15.04 -16.16 8.52
N ALA A 199 -14.77 -14.96 8.00
CA ALA A 199 -14.10 -14.79 6.72
C ALA A 199 -12.70 -15.43 6.72
N LYS A 200 -11.88 -15.17 7.75
CA LYS A 200 -10.55 -15.81 7.91
C LYS A 200 -10.64 -17.34 7.96
N PHE A 201 -11.66 -17.88 8.63
CA PHE A 201 -11.91 -19.32 8.66
C PHE A 201 -12.22 -19.87 7.27
N PHE A 202 -13.11 -19.23 6.52
CA PHE A 202 -13.44 -19.64 5.16
C PHE A 202 -12.25 -19.54 4.20
N ASP A 203 -11.40 -18.52 4.31
CA ASP A 203 -10.16 -18.44 3.54
C ASP A 203 -9.23 -19.63 3.85
N LYS A 204 -9.03 -19.94 5.13
CA LYS A 204 -8.22 -21.10 5.54
C LYS A 204 -8.80 -22.42 5.01
N LEU A 205 -10.12 -22.58 5.05
CA LEU A 205 -10.80 -23.74 4.50
C LEU A 205 -10.62 -23.84 2.98
N ARG A 206 -10.76 -22.73 2.24
CA ARG A 206 -10.51 -22.69 0.79
C ARG A 206 -9.08 -23.10 0.45
N ARG A 207 -8.08 -22.60 1.18
CA ARG A 207 -6.67 -23.00 0.99
C ARG A 207 -6.45 -24.47 1.26
N TRP A 208 -7.07 -25.01 2.30
CA TRP A 208 -6.98 -26.44 2.62
C TRP A 208 -7.62 -27.31 1.53
N VAL A 209 -8.84 -26.98 1.08
CA VAL A 209 -9.52 -27.70 -0.02
C VAL A 209 -8.70 -27.63 -1.30
N PHE A 210 -8.17 -26.45 -1.64
CA PHE A 210 -7.32 -26.27 -2.81
C PHE A 210 -6.04 -27.11 -2.70
N SER A 211 -5.36 -27.10 -1.55
CA SER A 211 -4.16 -27.90 -1.31
C SER A 211 -4.42 -29.40 -1.46
N LEU A 212 -5.57 -29.89 -0.97
CA LEU A 212 -6.01 -31.28 -1.16
C LEU A 212 -6.27 -31.59 -2.63
N TRP A 213 -6.94 -30.70 -3.34
CA TRP A 213 -7.22 -30.88 -4.76
C TRP A 213 -5.93 -30.95 -5.59
N ILE A 214 -4.96 -30.07 -5.31
CA ILE A 214 -3.62 -30.15 -5.92
C ILE A 214 -2.98 -31.50 -5.63
N PHE A 215 -2.96 -31.92 -4.36
CA PHE A 215 -2.34 -33.18 -3.95
C PHE A 215 -2.93 -34.41 -4.67
N LEU A 216 -4.25 -34.43 -4.88
CA LEU A 216 -4.96 -35.56 -5.47
C LEU A 216 -4.96 -35.57 -7.00
N PHE A 217 -4.96 -34.41 -7.66
CA PHE A 217 -5.30 -34.30 -9.09
C PHE A 217 -4.30 -33.52 -9.95
N ALA A 218 -3.30 -32.85 -9.36
CA ALA A 218 -2.38 -32.02 -10.13
C ALA A 218 -1.27 -32.82 -10.83
N ARG A 219 -1.01 -32.51 -12.11
CA ARG A 219 0.28 -32.84 -12.75
C ARG A 219 1.37 -31.89 -12.22
N LYS A 220 2.55 -32.46 -11.93
CA LYS A 220 3.68 -31.82 -11.22
C LYS A 220 4.11 -30.43 -11.73
N ASN A 221 3.94 -30.13 -13.04
CA ASN A 221 4.48 -28.91 -13.65
C ASN A 221 3.46 -27.78 -13.90
N PHE A 222 2.17 -27.95 -13.64
CA PHE A 222 1.15 -26.94 -14.03
C PHE A 222 0.61 -26.10 -12.85
N GLN A 223 1.10 -26.30 -11.62
CA GLN A 223 0.39 -25.80 -10.43
C GLN A 223 1.26 -25.26 -9.29
N GLU A 224 2.60 -25.28 -9.36
CA GLU A 224 3.42 -24.81 -8.24
C GLU A 224 3.36 -23.28 -8.08
N GLU A 225 3.31 -22.54 -9.18
CA GLU A 225 3.19 -21.08 -9.15
C GLU A 225 1.80 -20.65 -8.66
N ARG A 226 0.76 -21.37 -9.09
CA ARG A 226 -0.61 -21.12 -8.64
C ARG A 226 -0.80 -21.45 -7.16
N ARG A 227 -0.17 -22.52 -6.66
CA ARG A 227 -0.15 -22.82 -5.22
C ARG A 227 0.50 -21.68 -4.42
N PHE A 228 1.61 -21.15 -4.92
CA PHE A 228 2.29 -20.02 -4.29
C PHE A 228 1.36 -18.82 -4.11
N ILE A 229 0.51 -18.52 -5.11
CA ILE A 229 -0.47 -17.42 -5.00
C ILE A 229 -1.43 -17.61 -3.82
N PHE A 230 -1.83 -18.85 -3.51
CA PHE A 230 -2.75 -19.13 -2.39
C PHE A 230 -2.05 -19.07 -1.03
N ASP A 231 -0.74 -19.31 -0.99
CA ASP A 231 0.03 -19.35 0.25
C ASP A 231 0.45 -17.94 0.70
N TYR A 232 0.48 -16.94 -0.18
CA TYR A 232 0.95 -15.58 0.11
C TYR A 232 -0.14 -14.50 -0.11
N PRO A 233 -0.07 -13.34 0.58
CA PRO A 233 -1.10 -12.30 0.51
C PRO A 233 -0.88 -11.36 -0.69
N PHE A 234 -1.11 -11.86 -1.91
CA PHE A 234 -1.05 -11.05 -3.12
C PHE A 234 -2.28 -10.16 -3.33
N ASN A 235 -3.40 -10.52 -2.72
CA ASN A 235 -4.63 -9.77 -2.86
C ASN A 235 -4.56 -8.45 -2.06
N ALA A 236 -4.90 -7.33 -2.72
CA ALA A 236 -4.81 -5.99 -2.13
C ALA A 236 -3.41 -5.68 -1.54
N SER A 237 -2.35 -6.19 -2.17
CA SER A 237 -1.02 -6.13 -1.56
C SER A 237 -0.39 -4.71 -1.57
N GLY A 238 -0.94 -3.77 -2.33
CA GLY A 238 -0.48 -2.39 -2.37
C GLY A 238 -0.96 -1.53 -1.20
N ASP A 239 -2.00 -1.98 -0.48
CA ASP A 239 -2.74 -1.16 0.49
C ASP A 239 -2.04 -1.04 1.86
N PHE A 240 -1.12 -1.95 2.18
CA PHE A 240 -0.32 -1.87 3.41
C PHE A 240 0.98 -2.67 3.30
N ALA A 241 2.10 -1.99 3.07
CA ALA A 241 3.43 -2.59 3.08
C ALA A 241 4.34 -1.83 4.05
N LEU A 242 4.56 -2.41 5.24
CA LEU A 242 5.39 -1.83 6.29
C LEU A 242 6.64 -2.68 6.49
N MET A 243 7.83 -2.08 6.40
CA MET A 243 9.09 -2.74 6.74
C MET A 243 10.12 -1.72 7.20
N SER A 244 11.28 -2.18 7.68
CA SER A 244 12.38 -1.28 8.01
C SER A 244 12.84 -0.50 6.78
N ARG A 245 13.21 0.77 6.98
CA ARG A 245 13.80 1.61 5.92
C ARG A 245 15.04 0.97 5.30
N GLU A 246 15.82 0.26 6.12
CA GLU A 246 17.00 -0.50 5.68
C GLU A 246 16.65 -1.57 4.63
N LYS A 247 15.57 -2.34 4.85
CA LYS A 247 15.12 -3.34 3.87
C LYS A 247 14.60 -2.73 2.59
N TRP A 248 13.81 -1.66 2.69
CA TRP A 248 13.40 -0.89 1.53
C TRP A 248 14.59 -0.48 0.67
N ILE A 249 15.66 0.06 1.27
CA ILE A 249 16.82 0.59 0.54
C ILE A 249 17.76 -0.50 0.02
N SER A 250 17.77 -1.68 0.63
CA SER A 250 18.72 -2.77 0.31
C SER A 250 18.29 -3.69 -0.83
N GLY A 251 17.10 -3.48 -1.42
CA GLY A 251 16.63 -4.27 -2.55
C GLY A 251 15.13 -4.51 -2.57
N CYS A 252 14.39 -4.09 -1.54
CA CYS A 252 12.96 -4.34 -1.43
C CYS A 252 12.10 -3.16 -1.93
N TRP A 253 12.56 -2.35 -2.87
CA TRP A 253 11.74 -1.30 -3.48
C TRP A 253 10.83 -1.86 -4.57
N TYR A 254 9.85 -1.06 -5.04
CA TYR A 254 8.93 -1.48 -6.09
C TYR A 254 9.64 -1.52 -7.46
N HIS A 255 9.24 -2.47 -8.30
CA HIS A 255 9.67 -2.51 -9.70
C HIS A 255 9.09 -1.30 -10.45
N GLU A 256 9.95 -0.49 -11.06
CA GLU A 256 9.54 0.73 -11.78
C GLU A 256 9.24 0.44 -13.27
N ASP A 257 9.51 -0.76 -13.75
CA ASP A 257 9.39 -1.22 -15.15
C ASP A 257 8.11 -2.05 -15.40
N THR A 258 7.06 -1.86 -14.60
CA THR A 258 5.79 -2.59 -14.76
C THR A 258 4.89 -1.94 -15.79
N ARG A 259 4.16 -2.79 -16.55
CA ARG A 259 3.30 -2.33 -17.66
C ARG A 259 2.15 -1.45 -17.16
N ILE A 260 1.54 -1.84 -16.05
CA ILE A 260 0.51 -1.12 -15.29
C ILE A 260 0.76 -1.31 -13.79
N SER A 261 0.04 -0.57 -12.95
CA SER A 261 0.19 -0.66 -11.49
C SER A 261 -0.19 -2.05 -10.94
N THR A 262 -1.21 -2.70 -11.49
CA THR A 262 -1.67 -4.04 -11.08
C THR A 262 -0.51 -5.04 -11.01
N HIS A 263 -0.38 -5.76 -9.89
CA HIS A 263 0.68 -6.72 -9.57
C HIS A 263 2.10 -6.16 -9.35
N THR A 264 2.32 -4.84 -9.42
CA THR A 264 3.64 -4.27 -9.04
C THR A 264 3.96 -4.52 -7.56
N ASP A 265 2.95 -4.39 -6.71
CA ASP A 265 2.94 -4.75 -5.29
C ASP A 265 3.18 -6.26 -5.04
N SER A 266 2.60 -7.10 -5.89
CA SER A 266 2.77 -8.55 -5.86
C SER A 266 4.22 -8.95 -6.19
N ILE A 267 4.81 -8.35 -7.23
CA ILE A 267 6.21 -8.58 -7.59
C ILE A 267 7.17 -8.02 -6.52
N HIS A 268 6.80 -6.91 -5.86
CA HIS A 268 7.53 -6.40 -4.70
C HIS A 268 7.57 -7.40 -3.54
N LEU A 269 6.48 -8.13 -3.26
CA LEU A 269 6.50 -9.21 -2.27
C LEU A 269 7.54 -10.28 -2.63
N LEU A 270 7.64 -10.68 -3.91
CA LEU A 270 8.67 -11.63 -4.35
C LEU A 270 10.09 -11.07 -4.15
N SER A 271 10.28 -9.77 -4.37
CA SER A 271 11.55 -9.09 -4.12
C SER A 271 11.96 -9.18 -2.65
N CYS A 272 11.02 -8.98 -1.74
CA CYS A 272 11.24 -9.16 -0.31
C CYS A 272 11.60 -10.61 0.05
N LEU A 273 10.82 -11.58 -0.46
CA LEU A 273 11.04 -13.00 -0.19
C LEU A 273 12.40 -13.49 -0.71
N SER A 274 12.83 -13.02 -1.88
CA SER A 274 14.14 -13.35 -2.46
C SER A 274 15.32 -12.90 -1.59
N GLN A 275 15.11 -11.90 -0.73
CA GLN A 275 16.11 -11.36 0.20
C GLN A 275 15.97 -11.93 1.62
N GLY A 276 15.17 -12.98 1.80
CA GLY A 276 14.95 -13.61 3.09
C GLY A 276 14.11 -12.79 4.07
N VAL A 277 13.42 -11.73 3.60
CA VAL A 277 12.48 -10.97 4.43
C VAL A 277 11.28 -11.85 4.76
N LYS A 278 10.99 -11.99 6.05
CA LYS A 278 9.85 -12.76 6.55
C LYS A 278 8.57 -11.97 6.38
N LEU A 279 7.47 -12.68 6.21
CA LEU A 279 6.15 -12.07 6.10
C LEU A 279 5.41 -12.18 7.43
N GLN A 280 4.81 -11.09 7.89
CA GLN A 280 3.88 -11.12 9.02
C GLN A 280 2.62 -10.30 8.74
N GLU A 281 1.46 -10.89 9.02
CA GLU A 281 0.18 -10.16 9.05
C GLU A 281 -0.01 -9.56 10.45
N LEU A 282 -0.34 -8.27 10.53
CA LEU A 282 -0.72 -7.60 11.77
C LEU A 282 -2.08 -8.09 12.25
N SER A 283 -2.36 -7.91 13.53
CA SER A 283 -3.65 -8.29 14.12
C SER A 283 -4.81 -7.41 13.63
N GLY A 284 -4.53 -6.12 13.44
CA GLY A 284 -5.46 -5.13 12.90
C GLY A 284 -5.70 -5.22 11.39
N VAL A 285 -6.56 -4.35 10.89
CA VAL A 285 -6.95 -4.25 9.48
C VAL A 285 -6.66 -2.86 8.93
N VAL A 286 -6.75 -2.71 7.62
CA VAL A 286 -6.86 -1.39 6.99
C VAL A 286 -8.20 -1.25 6.33
N PHE A 287 -8.82 -0.09 6.49
CA PHE A 287 -10.10 0.22 5.89
C PHE A 287 -9.89 0.96 4.58
N HIS A 288 -10.55 0.48 3.53
CA HIS A 288 -10.53 1.09 2.22
C HIS A 288 -11.93 1.60 1.88
N GLN A 289 -12.04 2.90 1.58
CA GLN A 289 -13.31 3.49 1.18
C GLN A 289 -13.67 3.03 -0.24
N GLU A 290 -14.83 2.38 -0.43
CA GLU A 290 -15.26 1.97 -1.78
C GLU A 290 -15.38 3.18 -2.72
N HIS A 291 -14.80 3.05 -3.90
CA HIS A 291 -14.88 4.03 -4.99
C HIS A 291 -14.82 3.31 -6.34
N VAL A 292 -15.19 4.01 -7.42
CA VAL A 292 -15.09 3.48 -8.78
C VAL A 292 -13.62 3.25 -9.12
N ARG A 293 -13.30 2.04 -9.61
CA ARG A 293 -11.94 1.66 -9.95
C ARG A 293 -11.68 1.92 -11.43
N ARG A 294 -10.43 2.24 -11.76
CA ARG A 294 -9.96 2.35 -13.16
C ARG A 294 -9.80 0.99 -13.83
N PHE A 295 -9.34 0.02 -13.04
CA PHE A 295 -9.21 -1.37 -13.41
C PHE A 295 -9.99 -2.16 -12.37
N ASP A 296 -11.01 -2.88 -12.82
CA ASP A 296 -11.62 -3.94 -12.04
C ASP A 296 -11.42 -5.28 -12.74
N PHE A 297 -11.54 -6.36 -11.98
CA PHE A 297 -11.41 -7.71 -12.51
C PHE A 297 -12.75 -8.23 -13.07
N SER A 298 -13.68 -7.32 -13.42
CA SER A 298 -14.99 -7.71 -13.95
C SER A 298 -14.96 -7.92 -15.47
N GLU A 299 -14.04 -7.26 -16.17
CA GLU A 299 -13.82 -7.40 -17.60
C GLU A 299 -12.40 -7.88 -17.92
N ALA A 300 -12.26 -8.62 -19.02
CA ALA A 300 -10.95 -9.07 -19.50
C ALA A 300 -10.11 -7.86 -19.93
N ASN A 301 -8.86 -7.82 -19.48
CA ASN A 301 -7.96 -6.72 -19.77
C ASN A 301 -6.57 -7.27 -20.12
N SER A 302 -6.14 -7.06 -21.36
CA SER A 302 -4.87 -7.60 -21.85
C SER A 302 -3.64 -7.09 -21.08
N ASP A 303 -3.67 -5.84 -20.58
CA ASP A 303 -2.59 -5.32 -19.74
C ASP A 303 -2.54 -6.05 -18.38
N MET A 304 -3.69 -6.45 -17.83
CA MET A 304 -3.76 -7.26 -16.59
C MET A 304 -3.27 -8.69 -16.83
N ASP A 305 -3.63 -9.31 -17.95
CA ASP A 305 -3.15 -10.64 -18.31
C ASP A 305 -1.62 -10.65 -18.46
N VAL A 306 -1.05 -9.65 -19.13
CA VAL A 306 0.40 -9.47 -19.25
C VAL A 306 1.08 -9.38 -17.87
N MET A 307 0.50 -8.62 -16.94
CA MET A 307 1.04 -8.48 -15.59
C MET A 307 0.87 -9.75 -14.75
N PHE A 308 -0.24 -10.46 -14.90
CA PHE A 308 -0.45 -11.74 -14.22
C PHE A 308 0.50 -12.82 -14.72
N ASP A 309 0.72 -12.89 -16.04
CA ASP A 309 1.72 -13.78 -16.63
C ASP A 309 3.15 -13.43 -16.18
N ARG A 310 3.46 -12.13 -16.05
CA ARG A 310 4.73 -11.68 -15.45
C ARG A 310 4.84 -12.17 -14.00
N LEU A 311 3.80 -12.00 -13.19
CA LEU A 311 3.79 -12.48 -11.81
C LEU A 311 4.07 -13.99 -11.73
N LEU A 312 3.40 -14.80 -12.56
CA LEU A 312 3.63 -16.25 -12.59
C LEU A 312 5.07 -16.61 -12.98
N ARG A 313 5.63 -15.95 -13.99
CA ARG A 313 7.05 -16.12 -14.36
C ARG A 313 7.99 -15.76 -13.22
N GLU A 314 7.72 -14.67 -12.50
CA GLU A 314 8.57 -14.26 -11.38
C GLU A 314 8.46 -15.18 -10.16
N ILE A 315 7.28 -15.75 -9.90
CA ILE A 315 7.11 -16.79 -8.89
C ILE A 315 7.98 -18.01 -9.26
N GLN A 316 7.91 -18.43 -10.52
CA GLN A 316 8.72 -19.55 -11.01
C GLN A 316 10.23 -19.24 -10.92
N ASN A 317 10.65 -18.02 -11.24
CA ASN A 317 12.03 -17.57 -11.07
C ASN A 317 12.45 -17.63 -9.59
N LEU A 318 11.60 -17.18 -8.67
CA LEU A 318 11.87 -17.21 -7.23
C LEU A 318 12.05 -18.65 -6.73
N GLN A 319 11.14 -19.55 -7.08
CA GLN A 319 11.19 -20.96 -6.70
C GLN A 319 12.45 -21.67 -7.24
N ASN A 320 12.98 -21.21 -8.37
CA ASN A 320 14.19 -21.73 -9.00
C ASN A 320 15.49 -20.99 -8.59
N ASN A 321 15.44 -20.07 -7.63
CA ASN A 321 16.57 -19.21 -7.23
C ASN A 321 17.14 -18.38 -8.39
N LYS A 322 16.29 -17.97 -9.34
CA LYS A 322 16.61 -17.13 -10.50
C LYS A 322 15.93 -15.76 -10.47
N PHE A 323 15.18 -15.44 -9.41
CA PHE A 323 14.54 -14.14 -9.28
C PHE A 323 15.58 -13.05 -9.20
N ILE A 324 15.40 -12.00 -10.00
CA ILE A 324 16.30 -10.84 -10.03
C ILE A 324 15.56 -9.69 -9.34
N PRO A 325 16.00 -9.26 -8.15
CA PRO A 325 15.49 -8.06 -7.52
C PRO A 325 15.62 -6.85 -8.46
N PRO A 326 14.81 -5.81 -8.24
CA PRO A 326 14.96 -4.60 -9.04
C PRO A 326 16.39 -4.09 -8.84
N HIS A 327 17.08 -3.83 -9.94
CA HIS A 327 18.46 -3.34 -9.99
C HIS A 327 18.47 -2.09 -10.88
N ASN A 328 19.40 -1.15 -10.61
CA ASN A 328 19.56 0.20 -11.20
C ASN A 328 19.15 1.36 -10.25
N SER A 329 19.39 2.59 -10.72
CA SER A 329 18.91 3.83 -10.09
C SER A 329 17.40 3.77 -9.89
N TRP A 330 16.93 4.00 -8.67
CA TRP A 330 15.52 3.89 -8.26
C TRP A 330 15.12 5.08 -7.39
N GLY A 331 13.82 5.32 -7.26
CA GLY A 331 13.29 6.35 -6.36
C GLY A 331 13.79 7.76 -6.70
N LEU A 332 14.03 8.01 -7.99
CA LEU A 332 14.56 9.28 -8.50
C LEU A 332 15.87 9.68 -7.81
N GLU A 333 16.79 8.72 -7.68
CA GLU A 333 18.13 8.95 -7.18
C GLU A 333 18.90 9.93 -8.08
N GLY A 334 19.59 10.88 -7.45
CA GLY A 334 20.28 11.97 -8.15
C GLY A 334 19.38 13.09 -8.66
N VAL A 335 18.05 12.96 -8.58
CA VAL A 335 17.11 14.03 -8.96
C VAL A 335 16.83 14.94 -7.77
N HIS A 336 17.14 16.22 -7.92
CA HIS A 336 16.74 17.24 -6.96
C HIS A 336 15.23 17.51 -7.10
N LEU A 337 14.47 17.20 -6.05
CA LEU A 337 13.03 17.43 -5.98
C LEU A 337 12.72 18.49 -4.93
N GLN A 338 11.73 19.32 -5.20
CA GLN A 338 11.26 20.30 -4.22
C GLN A 338 10.57 19.57 -3.07
N MET A 339 10.98 19.90 -1.85
CA MET A 339 10.42 19.35 -0.62
C MET A 339 9.91 20.48 0.26
N THR A 340 8.65 20.38 0.69
CA THR A 340 8.01 21.31 1.62
C THR A 340 7.62 20.55 2.87
N GLN A 341 8.14 20.95 4.04
CA GLN A 341 7.84 20.33 5.33
C GLN A 341 7.02 21.29 6.20
N PHE A 342 5.96 20.80 6.84
CA PHE A 342 5.03 21.61 7.65
C PHE A 342 4.18 20.78 8.63
#